data_AF-A0A970LZT7-F1
#
_entry.id   AF-A0A970LZT7-F1
#
_cell.length_a   1.000
_cell.length_b   1.000
_cell.length_c   1.000
_cell.angle_alpha   90.00
_cell.angle_beta   90.00
_cell.angle_gamma   90.00
#
_symmetry.space_group_name_H-M   'P 1'
#
loop_
_entity.id
_entity.type
_entity.pdbx_description
1 polymer ?
#
loop_
_entity_poly.entity_id
_entity_poly.type
_entity_poly.pdbx_seq_one_letter_code
_entity_poly.pdbx_strand_id
1 'polypeptide(L)'
;YPGDVFYLHSRLLERASRVSADYVEKFTNGEVKGQTGSLTALPIIETQAGDVSAFVPTNVISITDGQIFLETSLFNAGIRPAVNAGISVSRVGGSAQTKIIKKLSGGIRTALAQYRELAAFAQFASDLDEATRKQLEHGQRVTELMKQKQYAPYSIADQAVSVYASNEGYMADVEVKKIVDFDAALISYFRSEHAALMQQIDETGDFNKDIEAAIKAGIESFKATQTY
;
A
#
# COMPACT_ATOMS: atom_id res chain seq x y z
N TYR A 1 -12.15 -27.77 -17.37
CA TYR A 1 -11.63 -26.73 -18.28
C TYR A 1 -10.93 -27.40 -19.46
N PRO A 2 -10.94 -26.80 -20.66
CA PRO A 2 -10.08 -27.23 -21.77
C PRO A 2 -8.61 -27.27 -21.35
N GLY A 3 -7.81 -28.16 -21.95
CA GLY A 3 -6.39 -28.34 -21.61
C GLY A 3 -5.52 -27.10 -21.90
N ASP A 4 -5.99 -26.17 -22.74
CA ASP A 4 -5.29 -24.97 -23.18
C ASP A 4 -5.70 -23.69 -22.43
N VAL A 5 -6.52 -23.78 -21.38
CA VAL A 5 -6.97 -22.60 -20.63
C VAL A 5 -5.81 -21.80 -20.03
N PHE A 6 -4.71 -22.47 -19.66
CA PHE A 6 -3.49 -21.81 -19.22
C PHE A 6 -2.88 -20.95 -20.34
N TYR A 7 -2.77 -21.51 -21.54
CA TYR A 7 -2.22 -20.81 -22.70
C TYR A 7 -3.06 -19.59 -23.09
N LEU A 8 -4.38 -19.66 -22.91
CA LEU A 8 -5.28 -18.54 -23.18
C LEU A 8 -4.97 -17.32 -22.29
N HIS A 9 -4.73 -17.53 -20.99
CA HIS A 9 -4.35 -16.44 -20.08
C HIS A 9 -2.90 -15.99 -20.30
N SER A 10 -1.98 -16.94 -20.50
CA SER A 10 -0.56 -16.64 -20.69
C SER A 10 -0.34 -15.74 -21.91
N ARG A 11 -0.84 -16.12 -23.10
CA ARG A 11 -0.67 -15.29 -24.32
C ARG A 11 -1.27 -13.88 -24.20
N LEU A 12 -2.25 -13.69 -23.33
CA LEU A 12 -2.87 -12.40 -23.08
C LEU A 12 -2.01 -11.55 -22.14
N LEU A 13 -1.63 -12.11 -20.99
CA LEU A 13 -0.92 -11.39 -19.93
C LEU A 13 0.55 -11.13 -20.27
N GLU A 14 1.20 -12.03 -21.03
CA GLU A 14 2.57 -11.83 -21.54
C GLU A 14 2.71 -10.61 -22.48
N ARG A 15 1.59 -10.04 -22.95
CA ARG A 15 1.60 -8.79 -23.74
C ARG A 15 1.80 -7.56 -22.86
N ALA A 16 1.47 -7.62 -21.58
CA ALA A 16 1.70 -6.54 -20.64
C ALA A 16 3.18 -6.54 -20.22
N SER A 17 3.97 -5.68 -20.86
CA SER A 17 5.41 -5.60 -20.66
C SER A 17 5.91 -4.16 -20.82
N ARG A 18 7.14 -3.92 -20.38
CA ARG A 18 7.90 -2.71 -20.67
C ARG A 18 8.94 -3.01 -21.75
N VAL A 19 8.91 -2.25 -22.84
CA VAL A 19 9.85 -2.42 -23.96
C VAL A 19 11.00 -1.42 -23.86
N SER A 20 12.18 -1.81 -24.36
CA SER A 20 13.36 -0.95 -24.37
C SER A 20 13.22 0.21 -25.37
N ALA A 21 14.06 1.25 -25.22
CA ALA A 21 14.07 2.38 -26.13
C ALA A 21 14.42 1.96 -27.57
N ASP A 22 15.37 1.04 -27.72
CA ASP A 22 15.77 0.49 -29.03
C ASP A 22 14.60 -0.17 -29.77
N TYR A 23 13.75 -0.90 -29.04
CA TYR A 23 12.55 -1.52 -29.62
C TYR A 23 11.58 -0.45 -30.11
N VAL A 24 11.32 0.58 -29.30
CA VAL A 24 10.40 1.68 -29.65
C VAL A 24 10.92 2.45 -30.87
N GLU A 25 12.20 2.78 -30.91
CA GLU A 25 12.80 3.48 -32.05
C GLU A 25 12.69 2.65 -33.34
N LYS A 26 12.98 1.35 -33.25
CA LYS A 26 12.84 0.43 -34.40
C LYS A 26 11.38 0.27 -34.84
N PHE A 27 10.45 0.14 -33.92
CA PHE A 27 9.02 -0.07 -34.21
C PHE A 27 8.38 1.19 -34.82
N THR A 28 8.82 2.38 -34.40
CA THR A 28 8.33 3.68 -34.87
C THR A 28 9.14 4.25 -36.05
N ASN A 29 10.02 3.46 -36.66
CA ASN A 29 10.89 3.89 -37.77
C ASN A 29 11.69 5.17 -37.47
N GLY A 30 12.10 5.37 -36.21
CA GLY A 30 12.90 6.52 -35.79
C GLY A 30 12.11 7.77 -35.42
N GLU A 31 10.77 7.74 -35.44
CA GLU A 31 9.93 8.88 -35.03
C GLU A 31 10.01 9.14 -33.52
N VAL A 32 10.11 8.08 -32.71
CA VAL A 32 10.23 8.17 -31.26
C VAL A 32 11.61 7.66 -30.83
N LYS A 33 12.41 8.54 -30.21
CA LYS A 33 13.78 8.23 -29.77
C LYS A 33 13.96 8.42 -28.28
N GLY A 34 14.75 7.54 -27.67
CA GLY A 34 15.14 7.63 -26.25
C GLY A 34 14.01 7.38 -25.24
N GLN A 35 12.83 6.93 -25.68
CA GLN A 35 11.68 6.67 -24.81
C GLN A 35 11.36 5.17 -24.73
N THR A 36 10.90 4.72 -23.57
CA THR A 36 10.39 3.35 -23.36
C THR A 36 8.88 3.33 -23.32
N GLY A 37 8.24 2.33 -23.92
CA GLY A 37 6.80 2.09 -23.79
C GLY A 37 6.50 1.02 -22.72
N SER A 38 5.31 1.08 -22.12
CA SER A 38 4.85 0.05 -21.18
C SER A 38 3.35 -0.17 -21.26
N LEU A 39 2.92 -1.42 -21.08
CA LEU A 39 1.53 -1.80 -20.86
C LEU A 39 1.41 -2.51 -19.51
N THR A 40 0.67 -1.92 -18.57
CA THR A 40 0.40 -2.49 -17.25
C THR A 40 -0.96 -3.20 -17.26
N ALA A 41 -1.02 -4.43 -16.78
CA ALA A 41 -2.27 -5.19 -16.66
C ALA A 41 -2.63 -5.48 -15.19
N LEU A 42 -3.92 -5.39 -14.87
CA LEU A 42 -4.49 -5.75 -13.58
C LEU A 42 -5.64 -6.75 -13.81
N PRO A 43 -5.35 -8.05 -14.00
CA PRO A 43 -6.39 -9.05 -14.17
C PRO A 43 -7.18 -9.24 -12.87
N ILE A 44 -8.50 -9.44 -12.98
CA ILE A 44 -9.38 -9.72 -11.85
C ILE A 44 -9.82 -11.18 -11.94
N ILE A 45 -9.62 -11.92 -10.85
CA ILE A 45 -10.03 -13.32 -10.73
C ILE A 45 -10.94 -13.45 -9.52
N GLU A 46 -12.12 -14.03 -9.74
CA GLU A 46 -13.03 -14.40 -8.66
C GLU A 46 -12.67 -15.80 -8.15
N THR A 47 -12.50 -15.94 -6.83
CA THR A 47 -12.33 -17.23 -6.16
C THR A 47 -13.63 -17.64 -5.49
N GLN A 48 -13.87 -18.95 -5.41
CA GLN A 48 -15.02 -19.48 -4.68
C GLN A 48 -14.61 -19.77 -3.23
N ALA A 49 -15.38 -19.25 -2.27
CA ALA A 49 -15.12 -19.40 -0.83
C ALA A 49 -13.69 -19.01 -0.38
N GLY A 50 -13.00 -18.15 -1.13
CA GLY A 50 -11.62 -17.76 -0.84
C GLY A 50 -10.57 -18.82 -1.20
N ASP A 51 -10.93 -19.87 -1.93
CA ASP A 51 -9.98 -20.91 -2.35
C ASP A 51 -9.03 -20.41 -3.46
N VAL A 52 -7.81 -20.06 -3.04
CA VAL A 52 -6.71 -19.64 -3.93
C VAL A 52 -5.99 -20.82 -4.59
N SER A 53 -6.23 -22.05 -4.12
CA SER A 53 -5.59 -23.26 -4.64
C SER A 53 -6.33 -23.88 -5.82
N ALA A 54 -7.51 -23.35 -6.14
CA ALA A 54 -8.27 -23.78 -7.31
C ALA A 54 -7.47 -23.60 -8.61
N PHE A 55 -7.81 -24.41 -9.62
CA PHE A 55 -7.04 -24.54 -10.85
C PHE A 55 -6.84 -23.22 -11.61
N VAL A 56 -7.91 -22.44 -11.83
CA VAL A 56 -7.83 -21.16 -12.57
C VAL A 56 -7.07 -20.08 -11.78
N PRO A 57 -7.37 -19.82 -10.49
CA PRO A 57 -6.58 -18.90 -9.67
C PRO A 57 -5.08 -19.23 -9.66
N THR A 58 -4.73 -20.50 -9.44
CA THR A 58 -3.32 -20.95 -9.42
C THR A 58 -2.62 -20.70 -10.76
N ASN A 59 -3.31 -20.95 -11.88
CA ASN A 59 -2.77 -20.68 -13.21
C ASN A 59 -2.48 -19.20 -13.45
N VAL A 60 -3.36 -18.30 -13.00
CA VAL A 60 -3.15 -16.86 -13.21
C VAL A 60 -2.06 -16.34 -12.26
N ILE A 61 -2.04 -16.80 -11.00
CA ILE A 61 -0.98 -16.46 -10.03
C ILE A 61 0.41 -16.88 -10.54
N SER A 62 0.52 -18.02 -11.24
CA SER A 62 1.82 -18.46 -11.78
C SER A 62 2.31 -17.59 -12.94
N ILE A 63 1.41 -16.93 -13.68
CA ILE A 63 1.73 -16.05 -14.81
C ILE A 63 2.04 -14.62 -14.32
N THR A 64 1.26 -14.07 -13.39
CA THR A 64 1.39 -12.66 -12.97
C THR A 64 2.58 -12.41 -12.05
N ASP A 65 3.14 -11.20 -12.10
CA ASP A 65 4.25 -10.74 -11.23
C ASP A 65 3.83 -10.36 -9.79
N GLY A 66 2.74 -10.94 -9.30
CA GLY A 66 2.21 -10.66 -7.97
C GLY A 66 0.69 -10.68 -7.96
N GLN A 67 0.13 -10.54 -6.76
CA GLN A 67 -1.31 -10.54 -6.54
C GLN A 67 -1.70 -9.65 -5.37
N ILE A 68 -2.88 -9.04 -5.48
CA ILE A 68 -3.60 -8.42 -4.38
C ILE A 68 -4.78 -9.32 -4.07
N PHE A 69 -4.77 -9.92 -2.88
CA PHE A 69 -5.82 -10.81 -2.42
C PHE A 69 -6.78 -10.06 -1.51
N LEU A 70 -8.08 -10.09 -1.86
CA LEU A 70 -9.14 -9.46 -1.09
C LEU A 70 -9.91 -10.52 -0.31
N GLU A 71 -10.07 -10.30 1.01
CA GLU A 71 -10.74 -11.27 1.89
C GLU A 71 -12.16 -10.83 2.28
N THR A 72 -13.11 -11.75 2.16
CA THR A 72 -14.50 -11.53 2.57
C THR A 72 -14.63 -11.25 4.08
N SER A 73 -13.84 -11.91 4.92
CA SER A 73 -13.85 -11.71 6.38
C SER A 73 -13.45 -10.29 6.77
N LEU A 74 -12.37 -9.76 6.19
CA LEU A 74 -11.92 -8.37 6.38
C LEU A 74 -12.97 -7.37 5.88
N PHE A 75 -13.53 -7.64 4.70
CA PHE A 75 -14.55 -6.78 4.11
C PHE A 75 -15.80 -6.69 5.00
N ASN A 76 -16.24 -7.82 5.56
CA ASN A 76 -17.37 -7.90 6.48
C ASN A 76 -17.07 -7.25 7.84
N ALA A 77 -15.80 -7.28 8.28
CA ALA A 77 -15.33 -6.55 9.47
C ALA A 77 -15.17 -5.02 9.23
N GLY A 78 -15.51 -4.52 8.04
CA GLY A 78 -15.44 -3.10 7.72
C GLY A 78 -14.05 -2.59 7.35
N ILE A 79 -13.07 -3.49 7.10
CA ILE A 79 -11.76 -3.12 6.58
C ILE A 79 -11.89 -3.01 5.05
N ARG A 80 -11.77 -1.77 4.54
CA ARG A 80 -11.90 -1.46 3.11
C ARG A 80 -10.80 -0.46 2.74
N PRO A 81 -9.90 -0.76 1.79
CA PRO A 81 -9.83 -1.98 0.98
C PRO A 81 -9.45 -3.23 1.80
N ALA A 82 -10.07 -4.36 1.47
CA ALA A 82 -9.96 -5.62 2.22
C ALA A 82 -8.71 -6.43 1.86
N VAL A 83 -7.55 -5.79 1.78
CA VAL A 83 -6.30 -6.42 1.32
C VAL A 83 -5.70 -7.31 2.41
N ASN A 84 -5.44 -8.57 2.08
CA ASN A 84 -4.63 -9.43 2.93
C ASN A 84 -3.14 -9.19 2.67
N ALA A 85 -2.47 -8.51 3.60
CA ALA A 85 -1.03 -8.17 3.51
C ALA A 85 -0.07 -9.38 3.60
N GLY A 86 -0.52 -10.53 4.13
CA GLY A 86 0.28 -11.75 4.23
C GLY A 86 0.26 -12.60 2.95
N ILE A 87 -0.88 -12.67 2.27
CA ILE A 87 -1.06 -13.45 1.02
C ILE A 87 -0.73 -12.59 -0.22
N SER A 88 -1.00 -11.28 -0.15
CA SER A 88 -0.71 -10.37 -1.26
C SER A 88 0.79 -10.13 -1.38
N VAL A 89 1.30 -10.14 -2.60
CA VAL A 89 2.73 -9.94 -2.88
C VAL A 89 2.90 -9.23 -4.21
N SER A 90 3.96 -8.45 -4.32
CA SER A 90 4.50 -7.96 -5.59
C SER A 90 5.88 -8.57 -5.79
N ARG A 91 6.10 -9.26 -6.91
CA ARG A 91 7.40 -9.87 -7.27
C ARG A 91 8.40 -8.82 -7.75
N VAL A 92 7.92 -7.70 -8.30
CA VAL A 92 8.75 -6.53 -8.64
C VAL A 92 9.24 -5.81 -7.37
N GLY A 93 8.44 -5.88 -6.30
CA GLY A 93 8.80 -5.37 -4.98
C GLY A 93 9.08 -3.87 -4.95
N GLY A 94 10.04 -3.45 -4.12
CA GLY A 94 10.36 -2.04 -3.91
C GLY A 94 11.07 -1.34 -5.07
N SER A 95 11.27 -1.99 -6.22
CA SER A 95 11.83 -1.36 -7.42
C SER A 95 10.78 -0.52 -8.17
N ALA A 96 9.49 -0.80 -7.96
CA ALA A 96 8.39 -0.04 -8.54
C ALA A 96 7.92 1.13 -7.67
N GLN A 97 8.48 1.29 -6.47
CA GLN A 97 8.08 2.32 -5.51
C GLN A 97 8.95 3.57 -5.65
N THR A 98 8.36 4.74 -5.42
CA THR A 98 9.13 5.97 -5.22
C THR A 98 10.00 5.84 -3.96
N LYS A 99 11.07 6.63 -3.89
CA LYS A 99 12.08 6.51 -2.84
C LYS A 99 11.47 6.77 -1.45
N ILE A 100 10.57 7.75 -1.35
CA ILE A 100 9.86 8.05 -0.10
C ILE A 100 8.96 6.91 0.36
N ILE A 101 8.09 6.39 -0.51
CA ILE A 101 7.20 5.28 -0.15
C ILE A 101 8.00 4.02 0.17
N LYS A 102 9.09 3.75 -0.56
CA LYS A 102 9.97 2.61 -0.26
C LYS A 102 10.59 2.70 1.12
N LYS A 103 11.03 3.89 1.53
CA LYS A 103 11.64 4.10 2.85
C LYS A 103 10.60 3.95 3.98
N LEU A 104 9.38 4.45 3.77
CA LEU A 104 8.34 4.49 4.79
C LEU A 104 7.48 3.21 4.87
N SER A 105 7.27 2.50 3.77
CA SER A 105 6.35 1.34 3.72
C SER A 105 6.89 0.06 4.39
N GLY A 106 8.21 -0.03 4.62
CA GLY A 106 8.82 -1.22 5.24
C GLY A 106 8.30 -1.51 6.66
N GLY A 107 8.08 -0.46 7.45
CA GLY A 107 7.55 -0.58 8.82
C GLY A 107 6.11 -1.09 8.84
N ILE A 108 5.25 -0.48 8.02
CA ILE A 108 3.82 -0.82 7.92
C ILE A 108 3.60 -2.29 7.58
N ARG A 109 4.30 -2.84 6.57
CA ARG A 109 4.12 -4.24 6.19
C ARG A 109 4.46 -5.20 7.33
N THR A 110 5.55 -4.90 8.04
CA THR A 110 6.00 -5.70 9.19
C THR A 110 4.98 -5.65 10.32
N ALA A 111 4.49 -4.45 10.64
CA ALA A 111 3.47 -4.24 11.67
C ALA A 111 2.15 -4.98 11.34
N LEU A 112 1.66 -4.91 10.10
CA LEU A 112 0.44 -5.59 9.67
C LEU A 112 0.55 -7.13 9.72
N ALA A 113 1.72 -7.67 9.32
CA ALA A 113 1.97 -9.10 9.37
C ALA A 113 2.01 -9.61 10.82
N GLN A 114 2.79 -8.94 11.68
CA GLN A 114 2.91 -9.29 13.08
C GLN A 114 1.59 -9.14 13.84
N TYR A 115 0.81 -8.09 13.54
CA TYR A 115 -0.49 -7.88 14.15
C TYR A 115 -1.44 -9.05 13.91
N ARG A 116 -1.47 -9.59 12.69
CA ARG A 116 -2.34 -10.73 12.35
C ARG A 116 -1.96 -11.99 13.13
N GLU A 117 -0.68 -12.29 13.21
CA GLU A 117 -0.19 -13.44 13.98
C GLU A 117 -0.56 -13.27 15.46
N LEU A 118 -0.19 -12.13 16.05
CA LEU A 118 -0.42 -11.86 17.47
C LEU A 118 -1.91 -11.75 17.82
N ALA A 119 -2.75 -11.20 16.95
CA ALA A 119 -4.19 -11.07 17.20
C ALA A 119 -4.88 -12.43 17.33
N ALA A 120 -4.41 -13.45 16.59
CA ALA A 120 -4.92 -14.81 16.74
C ALA A 120 -4.50 -15.44 18.09
N PHE A 121 -3.27 -15.20 18.55
CA PHE A 121 -2.79 -15.71 19.85
C PHE A 121 -3.39 -14.96 21.04
N ALA A 122 -3.56 -13.65 20.92
CA ALA A 122 -4.10 -12.78 21.96
C ALA A 122 -5.55 -13.11 22.35
N GLN A 123 -6.31 -13.77 21.47
CA GLN A 123 -7.66 -14.24 21.79
C GLN A 123 -7.69 -15.36 22.84
N PHE A 124 -6.55 -16.04 23.05
CA PHE A 124 -6.45 -17.19 23.97
C PHE A 124 -5.55 -16.93 25.18
N ALA A 125 -4.80 -15.82 25.20
CA ALA A 125 -3.89 -15.48 26.27
C ALA A 125 -4.54 -14.51 27.27
N SER A 126 -4.51 -14.84 28.56
CA SER A 126 -5.04 -13.98 29.63
C SER A 126 -4.10 -12.83 29.98
N ASP A 127 -2.78 -13.06 29.89
CA ASP A 127 -1.75 -12.07 30.20
C ASP A 127 -0.81 -11.92 29.01
N LEU A 128 -0.78 -10.71 28.46
CA LEU A 128 0.19 -10.28 27.46
C LEU A 128 1.19 -9.36 28.12
N ASP A 129 2.48 -9.58 27.88
CA ASP A 129 3.54 -8.68 28.29
C ASP A 129 3.40 -7.31 27.62
N GLU A 130 4.04 -6.28 28.20
CA GLU A 130 3.88 -4.90 27.75
C GLU A 130 4.33 -4.68 26.30
N ALA A 131 5.36 -5.40 25.84
CA ALA A 131 5.87 -5.27 24.48
C ALA A 131 4.85 -5.81 23.47
N THR A 132 4.30 -7.01 23.73
CA THR A 132 3.25 -7.59 22.88
C THR A 132 1.99 -6.71 22.86
N ARG A 133 1.61 -6.11 23.99
CA ARG A 133 0.48 -5.17 24.05
C ARG A 133 0.70 -3.95 23.17
N LYS A 134 1.85 -3.28 23.27
CA LYS A 134 2.18 -2.11 22.42
C LYS A 134 2.20 -2.47 20.93
N GLN A 135 2.71 -3.64 20.59
CA GLN A 135 2.75 -4.11 19.21
C GLN A 135 1.34 -4.38 18.65
N LEU A 136 0.45 -4.99 19.44
CA LEU A 136 -0.95 -5.18 19.07
C LEU A 136 -1.69 -3.86 18.90
N GLU A 137 -1.50 -2.93 19.84
CA GLU A 137 -2.11 -1.60 19.81
C GLU A 137 -1.64 -0.77 18.62
N HIS A 138 -0.36 -0.85 18.27
CA HIS A 138 0.18 -0.21 17.06
C HIS A 138 -0.39 -0.86 15.80
N GLY A 139 -0.36 -2.20 15.72
CA GLY A 139 -0.90 -2.95 14.59
C GLY A 139 -2.39 -2.72 14.33
N GLN A 140 -3.19 -2.56 15.39
CA GLN A 140 -4.60 -2.23 15.28
C GLN A 140 -4.81 -0.83 14.68
N ARG A 141 -4.04 0.17 15.11
CA ARG A 141 -4.10 1.53 14.55
C ARG A 141 -3.63 1.57 13.10
N VAL A 142 -2.55 0.86 12.78
CA VAL A 142 -2.07 0.72 11.39
C VAL A 142 -3.15 0.07 10.52
N THR A 143 -3.81 -0.97 11.01
CA THR A 143 -4.91 -1.63 10.28
C THR A 143 -6.09 -0.67 10.04
N GLU A 144 -6.42 0.15 11.03
CA GLU A 144 -7.46 1.18 10.91
C GLU A 144 -7.07 2.27 9.91
N LEU A 145 -5.82 2.72 9.94
CA LEU A 145 -5.27 3.71 9.01
C LEU A 145 -5.31 3.25 7.56
N MET A 146 -5.16 1.95 7.31
CA MET A 146 -5.25 1.39 5.95
C MET A 146 -6.68 1.41 5.38
N LYS A 147 -7.69 1.83 6.15
CA LYS A 147 -9.05 2.00 5.62
C LYS A 147 -9.13 3.26 4.79
N GLN A 148 -9.65 3.12 3.57
CA GLN A 148 -9.79 4.22 2.63
C GLN A 148 -11.15 4.15 1.93
N LYS A 149 -11.80 5.32 1.82
CA LYS A 149 -13.08 5.45 1.10
C LYS A 149 -12.86 5.28 -0.40
N GLN A 150 -13.84 4.68 -1.06
CA GLN A 150 -13.85 4.61 -2.52
C GLN A 150 -13.90 6.03 -3.12
N TYR A 151 -13.23 6.23 -4.25
CA TYR A 151 -13.13 7.51 -4.95
C TYR A 151 -12.38 8.64 -4.21
N ALA A 152 -11.63 8.29 -3.17
CA ALA A 152 -10.77 9.23 -2.45
C ALA A 152 -9.29 8.83 -2.59
N PRO A 153 -8.72 8.84 -3.81
CA PRO A 153 -7.31 8.46 -4.00
C PRO A 153 -6.39 9.45 -3.28
N TYR A 154 -5.30 8.92 -2.72
CA TYR A 154 -4.25 9.71 -2.07
C TYR A 154 -3.08 9.90 -3.02
N SER A 155 -2.49 11.10 -3.04
CA SER A 155 -1.23 11.36 -3.74
C SER A 155 -0.07 10.66 -3.04
N ILE A 156 1.14 10.74 -3.63
CA ILE A 156 2.34 10.15 -3.04
C ILE A 156 2.68 10.89 -1.74
N ALA A 157 2.52 12.20 -1.75
CA ALA A 157 2.72 13.05 -0.59
C ALA A 157 1.72 12.75 0.54
N ASP A 158 0.43 12.60 0.22
CA ASP A 158 -0.59 12.23 1.22
C ASP A 158 -0.25 10.90 1.90
N GLN A 159 0.09 9.88 1.10
CA GLN A 159 0.50 8.56 1.60
C GLN A 159 1.76 8.66 2.46
N ALA A 160 2.74 9.45 2.04
CA ALA A 160 3.99 9.61 2.77
C ALA A 160 3.78 10.23 4.15
N VAL A 161 2.99 11.31 4.25
CA VAL A 161 2.69 11.97 5.53
C VAL A 161 1.93 11.03 6.47
N SER A 162 0.88 10.37 5.96
CA SER A 162 0.07 9.42 6.71
C SER A 162 0.91 8.27 7.29
N VAL A 163 1.72 7.63 6.43
CA VAL A 163 2.57 6.51 6.83
C VAL A 163 3.69 6.96 7.78
N TYR A 164 4.29 8.13 7.56
CA TYR A 164 5.31 8.67 8.46
C TYR A 164 4.75 8.91 9.86
N ALA A 165 3.57 9.54 9.95
CA ALA A 165 2.89 9.78 11.23
C ALA A 165 2.61 8.48 11.99
N SER A 166 2.23 7.42 11.28
CA SER A 166 2.03 6.09 11.87
C SER A 166 3.34 5.47 12.36
N ASN A 167 4.38 5.47 11.52
CA ASN A 167 5.66 4.82 11.83
C ASN A 167 6.39 5.47 13.02
N GLU A 168 6.38 6.80 13.09
CA GLU A 168 7.04 7.55 14.17
C GLU A 168 6.19 7.63 15.45
N GLY A 169 5.02 6.98 15.47
CA GLY A 169 4.18 6.86 16.67
C GLY A 169 3.35 8.10 17.00
N TYR A 170 3.20 9.05 16.08
CA TYR A 170 2.38 10.25 16.29
C TYR A 170 0.88 9.95 16.46
N MET A 171 0.43 8.74 16.11
CA MET A 171 -0.93 8.25 16.29
C MET A 171 -1.13 7.40 17.55
N ALA A 172 -0.10 7.19 18.38
CA ALA A 172 -0.17 6.27 19.52
C ALA A 172 -1.18 6.70 20.60
N ASP A 173 -1.34 8.00 20.82
CA ASP A 173 -2.27 8.64 21.76
C ASP A 173 -3.69 8.83 21.18
N VAL A 174 -3.88 8.56 19.89
CA VAL A 174 -5.18 8.67 19.23
C VAL A 174 -5.98 7.38 19.46
N GLU A 175 -7.26 7.53 19.82
CA GLU A 175 -8.18 6.40 19.93
C GLU A 175 -8.37 5.75 18.56
N VAL A 176 -8.37 4.41 18.50
CA VAL A 176 -8.48 3.64 17.24
C VAL A 176 -9.62 4.16 16.35
N LYS A 177 -10.81 4.42 16.91
CA LYS A 177 -11.97 4.88 16.16
C LYS A 177 -11.78 6.25 15.47
N LYS A 178 -10.87 7.07 15.97
CA LYS A 178 -10.57 8.40 15.43
C LYS A 178 -9.38 8.42 14.47
N ILE A 179 -8.71 7.29 14.23
CA ILE A 179 -7.51 7.25 13.38
C ILE A 179 -7.80 7.74 11.96
N VAL A 180 -8.93 7.34 11.37
CA VAL A 180 -9.31 7.78 10.02
C VAL A 180 -9.62 9.27 9.98
N ASP A 181 -10.25 9.80 11.03
CA ASP A 181 -10.56 11.23 11.13
C ASP A 181 -9.29 12.07 11.35
N PHE A 182 -8.36 11.57 12.19
CA PHE A 182 -7.03 12.15 12.38
C PHE A 182 -6.24 12.20 11.07
N ASP A 183 -6.22 11.11 10.30
CA ASP A 183 -5.53 11.03 9.02
C ASP A 183 -6.09 12.05 8.02
N ALA A 184 -7.43 12.12 7.91
CA ALA A 184 -8.09 13.08 7.02
C ALA A 184 -7.80 14.53 7.43
N ALA A 185 -7.83 14.84 8.73
CA ALA A 185 -7.51 16.17 9.25
C ALA A 185 -6.03 16.53 9.02
N LEU A 186 -5.12 15.58 9.25
CA LEU A 186 -3.69 15.75 9.02
C LEU A 186 -3.39 16.04 7.55
N ILE A 187 -3.95 15.24 6.64
CA ILE A 187 -3.79 15.44 5.20
C ILE A 187 -4.37 16.79 4.77
N SER A 188 -5.55 17.16 5.28
CA SER A 188 -6.15 18.47 4.98
C SER A 188 -5.26 19.62 5.43
N TYR A 189 -4.68 19.53 6.63
CA TYR A 189 -3.74 20.53 7.16
C TYR A 189 -2.47 20.64 6.32
N PHE A 190 -1.88 19.51 5.92
CA PHE A 190 -0.69 19.52 5.06
C PHE A 190 -0.97 20.11 3.68
N ARG A 191 -2.16 19.85 3.12
CA ARG A 191 -2.59 20.43 1.84
C ARG A 191 -2.82 21.94 1.92
N SER A 192 -3.21 22.48 3.08
CA SER A 192 -3.43 23.92 3.25
C SER A 192 -2.15 24.67 3.65
N GLU A 193 -1.47 24.23 4.71
CA GLU A 193 -0.35 24.96 5.32
C GLU A 193 1.02 24.57 4.74
N HIS A 194 1.12 23.37 4.15
CA HIS A 194 2.38 22.81 3.65
C HIS A 194 2.31 22.41 2.17
N ALA A 195 1.46 23.08 1.38
CA ALA A 195 1.21 22.76 -0.03
C ALA A 195 2.50 22.65 -0.88
N ALA A 196 3.47 23.55 -0.66
CA ALA A 196 4.74 23.53 -1.38
C ALA A 196 5.56 22.24 -1.11
N LEU A 197 5.55 21.75 0.13
CA LEU A 197 6.19 20.48 0.49
C LEU A 197 5.48 19.30 -0.16
N MET A 198 4.14 19.30 -0.15
CA MET A 198 3.34 18.25 -0.77
C MET A 198 3.61 18.15 -2.27
N GLN A 199 3.64 19.29 -2.96
CA GLN A 199 3.96 19.35 -4.40
C GLN A 199 5.38 18.85 -4.69
N GLN A 200 6.37 19.26 -3.89
CA GLN A 200 7.75 18.79 -4.04
C GLN A 200 7.85 17.27 -3.93
N ILE A 201 7.14 16.66 -2.97
CA ILE A 201 7.13 15.21 -2.78
C ILE A 201 6.42 14.51 -3.95
N ASP A 202 5.30 15.03 -4.43
CA ASP A 202 4.55 14.42 -5.54
C ASP A 202 5.33 14.46 -6.87
N GLU A 203 6.11 15.52 -7.12
CA GLU A 203 6.92 15.66 -8.34
C GLU A 203 8.18 14.80 -8.32
N THR A 204 8.87 14.75 -7.17
CA THR A 204 10.19 14.09 -7.09
C THR A 204 10.11 12.66 -6.61
N GLY A 205 9.14 12.33 -5.75
CA GLY A 205 9.09 11.06 -5.03
C GLY A 205 10.30 10.79 -4.13
N ASP A 206 11.11 11.83 -3.86
CA ASP A 206 12.37 11.73 -3.14
C ASP A 206 12.17 11.78 -1.62
N PHE A 207 13.17 11.27 -0.90
CA PHE A 207 13.24 11.36 0.56
C PHE A 207 14.65 11.73 0.98
N ASN A 208 14.75 12.86 1.67
CA ASN A 208 15.98 13.40 2.24
C ASN A 208 15.70 13.94 3.65
N LYS A 209 16.75 14.34 4.37
CA LYS A 209 16.63 14.81 5.76
C LYS A 209 15.82 16.10 5.90
N ASP A 210 15.81 16.96 4.88
CA ASP A 210 15.08 18.22 4.92
C ASP A 210 13.58 17.98 4.77
N ILE A 211 13.18 17.09 3.85
CA ILE A 211 11.79 16.62 3.68
C ILE A 211 11.33 15.94 4.96
N GLU A 212 12.13 15.05 5.54
CA GLU A 212 11.82 14.37 6.79
C GLU A 212 11.61 15.37 7.94
N ALA A 213 12.52 16.34 8.11
CA ALA A 213 12.41 17.37 9.12
C ALA A 213 11.17 18.25 8.91
N ALA A 214 10.84 18.58 7.66
CA ALA A 214 9.65 19.37 7.33
C ALA A 214 8.35 18.61 7.62
N ILE A 215 8.26 17.33 7.27
CA ILE A 215 7.12 16.47 7.62
C ILE A 215 6.98 16.38 9.13
N LYS A 216 8.08 16.12 9.84
CA LYS A 216 8.10 16.05 11.30
C LYS A 216 7.58 17.32 11.95
N ALA A 217 8.14 18.47 11.58
CA ALA A 217 7.72 19.76 12.12
C ALA A 217 6.25 20.08 11.80
N GLY A 218 5.78 19.73 10.61
CA GLY A 218 4.37 19.88 10.22
C GLY A 218 3.42 19.04 11.07
N ILE A 219 3.77 17.78 11.34
CA ILE A 219 2.95 16.90 12.21
C ILE A 219 2.96 17.41 13.66
N GLU A 220 4.10 17.83 14.18
CA GLU A 220 4.20 18.39 15.53
C GLU A 220 3.37 19.67 15.67
N SER A 221 3.41 20.55 14.67
CA SER A 221 2.57 21.75 14.61
C SER A 221 1.08 21.41 14.51
N PHE A 222 0.70 20.44 13.68
CA PHE A 222 -0.66 19.93 13.58
C PHE A 222 -1.16 19.45 14.94
N LYS A 223 -0.40 18.58 15.62
CA LYS A 223 -0.80 18.04 16.92
C LYS A 223 -0.91 19.09 18.03
N ALA A 224 -0.15 20.18 17.93
CA ALA A 224 -0.17 21.27 18.91
C ALA A 224 -1.32 22.27 18.68
N THR A 225 -1.76 22.45 17.42
CA THR A 225 -2.66 23.56 17.05
C THR A 225 -4.05 23.10 16.62
N GLN A 226 -4.18 21.91 16.07
CA GLN A 226 -5.42 21.43 15.47
C GLN A 226 -6.17 20.47 16.41
N THR A 227 -7.50 20.46 16.26
CA THR A 227 -8.37 19.50 16.96
C THR A 227 -8.67 18.33 16.02
N TYR A 228 -8.63 17.11 16.56
CA TYR A 228 -8.85 15.86 15.84
C TYR A 228 -9.61 14.80 16.69
#